data_AF-A0A9P9TQY7-F1
#
_entry.id   AF-A0A9P9TQY7-F1
#
_cell.length_a   1.000
_cell.length_b   1.000
_cell.length_c   1.000
_cell.angle_alpha   90.00
_cell.angle_beta   90.00
_cell.angle_gamma   90.00
#
_symmetry.space_group_name_H-M   'P 1'
#
loop_
_entity.id
_entity.type
_entity.pdbx_description
1 polymer ?
#
loop_
_entity_poly.entity_id
_entity_poly.type
_entity_poly.pdbx_seq_one_letter_code
_entity_poly.pdbx_strand_id
1 'polypeptide(L)'
;MFSKKRTHANRVLKERQEQMPSGEDYDQMEVNLDNKPFLQPLDADDTKASIYYARLKWMNYCKHRHIGNWHTAILKKNCGKGKMMLFLHWICKTSLAKRRQPGSKRSLHAYWRDFKMLYRRVNGEYVDANDRHEVVKYLSYIDGTLKPEFKLRTTSKSKPVAGPDDLLLMLVQHWARDESVFPTVAPTTALFPPVTRKLPEP
;
A
#
# COMPACT_ATOMS: atom_id res chain seq x y z
N MET A 1 12.10 44.41 -24.23
CA MET A 1 11.43 43.08 -24.09
C MET A 1 10.69 42.86 -22.76
N PHE A 2 10.94 43.64 -21.69
CA PHE A 2 10.36 43.41 -20.35
C PHE A 2 8.92 43.90 -20.15
N SER A 3 8.46 44.91 -20.91
CA SER A 3 7.12 45.50 -20.74
C SER A 3 5.97 44.54 -21.13
N LYS A 4 6.11 43.81 -22.25
CA LYS A 4 5.09 42.84 -22.72
C LYS A 4 4.86 41.67 -21.74
N LYS A 5 5.90 41.24 -21.01
CA LYS A 5 5.79 40.16 -19.99
C LYS A 5 4.93 40.61 -18.79
N ARG A 6 5.03 41.88 -18.40
CA ARG A 6 4.29 42.45 -17.26
C ARG A 6 2.79 42.60 -17.57
N THR A 7 2.45 42.97 -18.81
CA THR A 7 1.05 43.07 -19.27
C THR A 7 0.36 41.72 -19.33
N HIS A 8 1.05 40.67 -19.79
CA HIS A 8 0.54 39.30 -19.79
C HIS A 8 0.30 38.77 -18.38
N ALA A 9 1.25 38.98 -17.46
CA ALA A 9 1.12 38.55 -16.07
C ALA A 9 -0.10 39.22 -15.38
N ASN A 10 -0.31 40.51 -15.61
CA ASN A 10 -1.47 41.23 -15.07
C ASN A 10 -2.80 40.74 -15.66
N ARG A 11 -2.82 40.36 -16.95
CA ARG A 11 -4.02 39.80 -17.58
C ARG A 11 -4.39 38.44 -16.98
N VAL A 12 -3.41 37.56 -16.79
CA VAL A 12 -3.59 36.24 -16.16
C VAL A 12 -4.06 36.37 -14.70
N LEU A 13 -3.56 37.36 -13.97
CA LEU A 13 -4.02 37.63 -12.60
C LEU A 13 -5.47 38.11 -12.55
N LYS A 14 -5.86 38.98 -13.48
CA LYS A 14 -7.24 39.48 -13.57
C LYS A 14 -8.21 38.38 -14.00
N GLU A 15 -7.84 37.58 -15.00
CA GLU A 15 -8.60 36.39 -15.42
C GLU A 15 -8.76 35.39 -14.26
N ARG A 16 -7.75 35.21 -13.40
CA ARG A 16 -7.88 34.38 -12.18
C ARG A 16 -8.82 34.97 -11.14
N GLN A 17 -8.79 36.28 -10.93
CA GLN A 17 -9.68 36.94 -9.97
C GLN A 17 -11.14 36.88 -10.43
N GLU A 18 -11.39 37.05 -11.73
CA GLU A 18 -12.73 36.91 -12.33
C GLU A 18 -13.23 35.46 -12.32
N GLN A 19 -12.32 34.48 -12.27
CA GLN A 19 -12.64 33.04 -12.12
C GLN A 19 -12.73 32.59 -10.65
N MET A 20 -12.42 33.45 -9.67
CA MET A 20 -12.56 33.07 -8.27
C MET A 20 -14.05 32.99 -7.91
N PRO A 21 -14.51 31.86 -7.31
CA PRO A 21 -15.88 31.76 -6.84
C PRO A 21 -16.20 32.86 -5.82
N SER A 22 -17.43 33.35 -5.87
CA SER A 22 -17.97 34.27 -4.87
C SER A 22 -18.08 33.60 -3.50
N GLY A 23 -18.24 34.38 -2.43
CA GLY A 23 -18.53 33.84 -1.09
C GLY A 23 -19.76 32.93 -1.09
N GLU A 24 -20.83 33.32 -1.79
CA GLU A 24 -22.05 32.51 -1.93
C GLU A 24 -21.80 31.19 -2.68
N ASP A 25 -20.88 31.19 -3.66
CA ASP A 25 -20.49 29.95 -4.36
C ASP A 25 -19.74 29.00 -3.41
N TYR A 26 -18.94 29.54 -2.49
CA TYR A 26 -18.28 28.75 -1.45
C TYR A 26 -19.29 28.17 -0.45
N ASP A 27 -20.27 28.95 -0.01
CA ASP A 27 -21.33 28.48 0.88
C ASP A 27 -22.10 27.31 0.23
N GLN A 28 -22.40 27.44 -1.06
CA GLN A 28 -23.08 26.40 -1.82
C GLN A 28 -22.19 25.17 -2.05
N MET A 29 -20.88 25.37 -2.25
CA MET A 29 -19.91 24.27 -2.31
C MET A 29 -19.79 23.55 -0.97
N GLU A 30 -19.80 24.25 0.16
CA GLU A 30 -19.73 23.64 1.50
C GLU A 30 -20.92 22.71 1.73
N VAL A 31 -22.15 23.20 1.50
CA VAL A 31 -23.36 22.37 1.59
C VAL A 31 -23.28 21.15 0.67
N ASN A 32 -22.76 21.32 -0.55
CA ASN A 32 -22.58 20.20 -1.49
C ASN A 32 -21.51 19.21 -1.04
N LEU A 33 -20.46 19.65 -0.35
CA LEU A 33 -19.39 18.79 0.16
C LEU A 33 -19.83 18.03 1.41
N ASP A 34 -20.59 18.68 2.30
CA ASP A 34 -21.15 18.04 3.50
C ASP A 34 -22.18 16.96 3.16
N ASN A 35 -22.96 17.18 2.09
CA ASN A 35 -23.93 16.20 1.60
C ASN A 35 -23.28 15.04 0.82
N LYS A 36 -21.99 15.12 0.47
CA LYS A 36 -21.32 14.01 -0.22
C LYS A 36 -21.07 12.87 0.76
N PRO A 37 -21.39 11.61 0.38
CA PRO A 37 -21.02 10.47 1.18
C PRO A 37 -19.51 10.35 1.28
N PHE A 38 -19.05 9.63 2.30
CA PHE A 38 -17.62 9.42 2.56
C PHE A 38 -16.81 9.13 1.29
N LEU A 39 -15.84 9.98 1.00
CA LEU A 39 -14.98 9.85 -0.17
C LEU A 39 -14.11 8.60 -0.04
N GLN A 40 -14.42 7.59 -0.86
CA GLN A 40 -13.59 6.39 -0.92
C GLN A 40 -12.24 6.74 -1.56
N PRO A 41 -11.12 6.31 -0.95
CA PRO A 41 -9.81 6.58 -1.50
C PRO A 41 -9.60 5.76 -2.78
N LEU A 42 -8.88 6.35 -3.74
CA LEU A 42 -8.39 5.66 -4.94
C LEU A 42 -7.26 4.71 -4.53
N ASP A 43 -7.65 3.49 -4.17
CA ASP A 43 -6.72 2.49 -3.65
C ASP A 43 -5.91 1.83 -4.77
N ALA A 44 -4.61 1.68 -4.53
CA ALA A 44 -3.72 0.86 -5.37
C ALA A 44 -4.19 -0.61 -5.37
N ASP A 45 -3.78 -1.38 -6.37
CA ASP A 45 -4.23 -2.77 -6.52
C ASP A 45 -3.83 -3.65 -5.33
N ASP A 46 -2.64 -3.43 -4.75
CA ASP A 46 -2.19 -4.09 -3.52
C ASP A 46 -3.11 -3.79 -2.33
N THR A 47 -3.64 -2.58 -2.24
CA THR A 47 -4.57 -2.17 -1.19
C THR A 47 -5.93 -2.85 -1.39
N LYS A 48 -6.43 -2.93 -2.63
CA LYS A 48 -7.66 -3.68 -2.96
C LYS A 48 -7.51 -5.16 -2.59
N ALA A 49 -6.38 -5.77 -2.92
CA ALA A 49 -6.08 -7.15 -2.57
C ALA A 49 -6.04 -7.35 -1.05
N SER A 50 -5.36 -6.46 -0.32
CA SER A 50 -5.28 -6.52 1.15
C SER A 50 -6.66 -6.47 1.82
N ILE A 51 -7.54 -5.59 1.33
CA ILE A 51 -8.92 -5.45 1.81
C ILE A 51 -9.75 -6.71 1.49
N TYR A 52 -9.57 -7.27 0.29
CA TYR A 52 -10.22 -8.53 -0.09
C TYR A 52 -9.83 -9.68 0.86
N TYR A 53 -8.54 -9.84 1.17
CA TYR A 53 -8.09 -10.87 2.11
C TYR A 53 -8.57 -10.61 3.55
N ALA A 54 -8.63 -9.35 3.99
CA ALA A 54 -9.21 -8.99 5.28
C ALA A 54 -10.69 -9.39 5.34
N ARG A 55 -11.46 -9.15 4.27
CA ARG A 55 -12.86 -9.58 4.16
C ARG A 55 -13.00 -11.09 4.23
N LEU A 56 -12.18 -11.85 3.49
CA LEU A 56 -12.23 -13.31 3.51
C LEU A 56 -11.99 -13.88 4.91
N LYS A 57 -11.02 -13.32 5.63
CA LYS A 57 -10.76 -13.71 7.02
C LYS A 57 -11.92 -13.36 7.95
N TRP A 58 -12.48 -12.17 7.81
CA TRP A 58 -13.65 -11.75 8.58
C TRP A 58 -14.86 -12.65 8.32
N MET A 59 -15.12 -13.03 7.06
CA MET A 59 -16.15 -14.00 6.71
C MET A 59 -15.94 -15.35 7.42
N ASN A 60 -14.71 -15.87 7.42
CA ASN A 60 -14.39 -17.11 8.11
C ASN A 60 -14.56 -17.00 9.63
N TYR A 61 -14.21 -15.86 10.22
CA TYR A 61 -14.46 -15.58 11.62
C TYR A 61 -15.96 -15.53 11.94
N CYS A 62 -16.76 -14.82 11.13
CA CYS A 62 -18.22 -14.77 11.29
C CYS A 62 -18.86 -16.15 11.19
N LYS A 63 -18.40 -16.99 10.26
CA LYS A 63 -18.82 -18.40 10.15
C LYS A 63 -18.46 -19.20 11.41
N HIS A 64 -17.21 -19.09 11.87
CA HIS A 64 -16.73 -19.80 13.06
C HIS A 64 -17.48 -19.41 14.34
N ARG A 65 -17.91 -18.14 14.45
CA ARG A 65 -18.62 -17.61 15.61
C ARG A 65 -20.14 -17.59 15.46
N HIS A 66 -20.68 -18.11 14.35
CA HIS A 66 -22.11 -18.10 14.03
C HIS A 66 -22.75 -16.69 14.11
N ILE A 67 -22.02 -15.64 13.71
CA ILE A 67 -22.47 -14.23 13.78
C ILE A 67 -23.42 -13.88 12.60
N GLY A 68 -23.55 -14.77 11.62
CA GLY A 68 -24.36 -14.56 10.43
C GLY A 68 -23.59 -13.85 9.31
N ASN A 69 -24.29 -13.01 8.54
CA ASN A 69 -23.70 -12.33 7.39
C ASN A 69 -22.57 -11.38 7.80
N TRP A 70 -21.40 -11.54 7.19
CA TRP A 70 -20.20 -10.76 7.48
C TRP A 70 -20.41 -9.25 7.31
N HIS A 71 -21.22 -8.84 6.33
CA HIS A 71 -21.51 -7.43 6.02
C HIS A 71 -22.31 -6.80 7.14
N THR A 72 -23.35 -7.48 7.64
CA THR A 72 -24.12 -7.03 8.79
C THR A 72 -23.27 -7.03 10.06
N ALA A 73 -22.37 -8.00 10.21
CA ALA A 73 -21.53 -8.15 11.39
C ALA A 73 -20.48 -7.04 11.55
N ILE A 74 -20.00 -6.44 10.46
CA ILE A 74 -18.97 -5.39 10.48
C ILE A 74 -19.56 -3.97 10.62
N LEU A 75 -20.88 -3.81 10.51
CA LEU A 75 -21.54 -2.53 10.75
C LEU A 75 -21.23 -2.00 12.16
N LYS A 76 -21.08 -0.68 12.31
CA LYS A 76 -20.75 0.00 13.59
C LYS A 76 -21.61 -0.48 14.75
N LYS A 77 -22.93 -0.55 14.55
CA LYS A 77 -23.91 -1.05 15.54
C LYS A 77 -23.65 -2.47 16.03
N ASN A 78 -22.98 -3.28 15.21
CA ASN A 78 -22.75 -4.69 15.46
C ASN A 78 -21.28 -5.02 15.73
N CYS A 79 -20.33 -4.12 15.48
CA CYS A 79 -18.89 -4.37 15.53
C CYS A 79 -18.20 -3.42 16.52
N GLY A 80 -18.42 -3.63 17.81
CA GLY A 80 -17.69 -2.89 18.86
C GLY A 80 -16.28 -3.44 19.11
N LYS A 81 -15.50 -2.73 19.95
CA LYS A 81 -14.11 -3.11 20.30
C LYS A 81 -13.92 -4.59 20.64
N GLY A 82 -14.83 -5.19 21.42
CA GLY A 82 -14.70 -6.58 21.86
C GLY A 82 -14.74 -7.58 20.69
N LYS A 83 -15.56 -7.33 19.67
CA LYS A 83 -15.60 -8.18 18.46
C LYS A 83 -14.34 -8.00 17.62
N MET A 84 -13.81 -6.78 17.52
CA MET A 84 -12.55 -6.51 16.83
C MET A 84 -11.38 -7.21 17.52
N MET A 85 -11.31 -7.14 18.85
CA MET A 85 -10.32 -7.84 19.67
C MET A 85 -10.40 -9.36 19.49
N LEU A 86 -11.59 -9.94 19.61
CA LEU A 86 -11.80 -11.39 19.42
C LEU A 86 -11.46 -11.86 18.01
N PHE A 87 -11.71 -11.04 16.99
CA PHE A 87 -11.31 -11.33 15.62
C PHE A 87 -9.79 -11.40 15.47
N LEU A 88 -9.07 -10.42 16.03
CA LEU A 88 -7.60 -10.41 16.02
C LEU A 88 -7.03 -11.61 16.80
N HIS A 89 -7.64 -11.94 17.95
CA HIS A 89 -7.29 -13.13 18.72
C HIS A 89 -7.50 -14.42 17.90
N TRP A 90 -8.64 -14.53 17.20
CA TRP A 90 -8.92 -15.66 16.32
C TRP A 90 -7.92 -15.76 15.16
N ILE A 91 -7.49 -14.62 14.58
CA ILE A 91 -6.42 -14.57 13.57
C ILE A 91 -5.12 -15.14 14.14
N CYS A 92 -4.74 -14.78 15.37
CA CYS A 92 -3.57 -15.38 16.02
C CYS A 92 -3.72 -16.90 16.13
N LYS A 93 -4.84 -17.37 16.66
CA LYS A 93 -5.09 -18.81 16.85
C LYS A 93 -5.14 -19.60 15.54
N THR A 94 -5.69 -19.04 14.46
CA THR A 94 -5.91 -19.79 13.21
C THR A 94 -4.81 -19.63 12.18
N SER A 95 -4.28 -18.41 12.02
CA SER A 95 -3.29 -18.13 10.98
C SER A 95 -1.84 -18.10 11.47
N LEU A 96 -1.61 -18.01 12.80
CA LEU A 96 -0.26 -18.11 13.36
C LEU A 96 0.04 -19.51 13.90
N ALA A 97 -0.94 -20.21 14.49
CA ALA A 97 -0.75 -21.58 14.95
C ALA A 97 -0.61 -22.61 13.80
N LYS A 98 -1.18 -22.35 12.62
CA LYS A 98 -1.06 -23.23 11.44
C LYS A 98 0.27 -23.07 10.67
N ARG A 99 1.10 -22.07 10.99
CA ARG A 99 2.37 -21.86 10.28
C ARG A 99 3.48 -22.67 10.95
N ARG A 100 4.31 -23.34 10.15
CA ARG A 100 5.58 -23.97 10.59
C ARG A 100 6.57 -22.97 11.20
N GLN A 101 6.32 -21.66 11.03
CA GLN A 101 7.13 -20.58 11.57
C GLN A 101 6.26 -19.62 12.40
N PRO A 102 6.76 -19.12 13.53
CA PRO A 102 5.98 -18.24 14.37
C PRO A 102 5.60 -16.95 13.65
N GLY A 103 4.36 -16.50 13.86
CA GLY A 103 3.87 -15.22 13.37
C GLY A 103 4.76 -14.06 13.79
N SER A 104 4.91 -13.07 12.90
CA SER A 104 5.60 -11.83 13.26
C SER A 104 4.61 -10.80 13.78
N LYS A 105 5.01 -9.99 14.77
CA LYS A 105 4.25 -8.84 15.25
C LYS A 105 3.73 -7.95 14.12
N ARG A 106 4.56 -7.72 13.10
CA ARG A 106 4.23 -6.92 11.91
C ARG A 106 3.01 -7.46 11.16
N SER A 107 2.83 -8.78 11.13
CA SER A 107 1.71 -9.42 10.44
C SER A 107 0.37 -9.12 11.11
N LEU A 108 0.33 -9.05 12.44
CA LEU A 108 -0.92 -8.78 13.17
C LEU A 108 -1.34 -7.30 13.04
N HIS A 109 -0.38 -6.38 13.14
CA HIS A 109 -0.62 -4.96 12.86
C HIS A 109 -1.05 -4.71 11.41
N ALA A 110 -0.50 -5.47 10.45
CA ALA A 110 -0.97 -5.42 9.06
C ALA A 110 -2.43 -5.87 8.96
N TYR A 111 -2.82 -6.99 9.58
CA TYR A 111 -4.23 -7.42 9.60
C TYR A 111 -5.15 -6.39 10.25
N TRP A 112 -4.72 -5.74 11.33
CA TRP A 112 -5.51 -4.68 11.94
C TRP A 112 -5.68 -3.47 11.02
N ARG A 113 -4.61 -3.06 10.32
CA ARG A 113 -4.67 -1.98 9.33
C ARG A 113 -5.67 -2.32 8.21
N ASP A 114 -5.56 -3.52 7.64
CA ASP A 114 -6.39 -3.94 6.51
C ASP A 114 -7.86 -4.10 6.94
N PHE A 115 -8.10 -4.57 8.18
CA PHE A 115 -9.43 -4.62 8.77
C PHE A 115 -10.04 -3.23 8.96
N LYS A 116 -9.27 -2.24 9.43
CA LYS A 116 -9.76 -0.86 9.54
C LYS A 116 -10.14 -0.28 8.18
N MET A 117 -9.38 -0.59 7.13
CA MET A 117 -9.72 -0.17 5.75
C MET A 117 -11.04 -0.81 5.30
N LEU A 118 -11.25 -2.09 5.57
CA LEU A 118 -12.51 -2.78 5.30
C LEU A 118 -13.67 -2.15 6.09
N TYR A 119 -13.49 -1.94 7.39
CA TYR A 119 -14.50 -1.32 8.27
C TYR A 119 -14.92 0.05 7.73
N ARG A 120 -13.94 0.88 7.37
CA ARG A 120 -14.15 2.22 6.81
C ARG A 120 -14.93 2.18 5.50
N ARG A 121 -14.62 1.25 4.60
CA ARG A 121 -15.34 1.11 3.32
C ARG A 121 -16.80 0.73 3.50
N VAL A 122 -17.11 -0.11 4.49
CA VAL A 122 -18.48 -0.57 4.74
C VAL A 122 -19.29 0.48 5.52
N ASN A 123 -18.68 1.15 6.49
CA ASN A 123 -19.40 2.08 7.37
C ASN A 123 -19.34 3.55 6.91
N GLY A 124 -18.44 3.89 5.98
CA GLY A 124 -18.18 5.29 5.62
C GLY A 124 -17.53 6.10 6.74
N GLU A 125 -17.01 5.46 7.78
CA GLU A 125 -16.46 6.12 8.96
C GLU A 125 -15.24 5.36 9.48
N TYR A 126 -14.31 6.08 10.11
CA TYR A 126 -13.22 5.44 10.84
C TYR A 126 -13.74 4.72 12.09
N VAL A 127 -13.00 3.71 12.53
CA VAL A 127 -13.20 3.15 13.87
C VAL A 127 -13.01 4.27 14.89
N ASP A 128 -13.89 4.31 15.89
CA ASP A 128 -13.82 5.26 16.99
C ASP A 128 -12.39 5.35 17.55
N ALA A 129 -11.95 6.57 17.86
CA ALA A 129 -10.59 6.81 18.27
C ALA A 129 -10.25 6.07 19.57
N ASN A 130 -11.16 6.03 20.53
CA ASN A 130 -10.95 5.35 21.80
C ASN A 130 -10.89 3.82 21.62
N ASP A 131 -11.85 3.26 20.89
CA ASP A 131 -11.87 1.84 20.55
C ASP A 131 -10.59 1.42 19.80
N ARG A 132 -10.09 2.27 18.91
CA ARG A 132 -8.83 2.03 18.20
C ARG A 132 -7.64 1.95 19.16
N HIS A 133 -7.54 2.85 20.13
CA HIS A 133 -6.44 2.82 21.11
C HIS A 133 -6.54 1.60 22.01
N GLU A 134 -7.74 1.24 22.47
CA GLU A 134 -8.00 0.03 23.24
C GLU A 134 -7.60 -1.23 22.47
N VAL A 135 -7.96 -1.33 21.18
CA VAL A 135 -7.55 -2.46 20.33
C VAL A 135 -6.03 -2.50 20.15
N VAL A 136 -5.36 -1.36 19.99
CA VAL A 136 -3.89 -1.31 19.90
C VAL A 136 -3.23 -1.73 21.21
N LYS A 137 -3.77 -1.32 22.36
CA LYS A 137 -3.33 -1.77 23.68
C LYS A 137 -3.53 -3.27 23.84
N TYR A 138 -4.67 -3.80 23.41
CA TYR A 138 -4.95 -5.23 23.41
C TYR A 138 -4.00 -6.00 22.49
N LEU A 139 -3.68 -5.49 21.30
CA LEU A 139 -2.65 -6.05 20.43
C LEU A 139 -1.29 -6.11 21.12
N SER A 140 -0.90 -5.03 21.82
CA SER A 140 0.32 -5.02 22.63
C SER A 140 0.27 -5.95 23.85
N TYR A 141 -0.92 -6.23 24.38
CA TYR A 141 -1.12 -7.18 25.47
C TYR A 141 -1.04 -8.62 24.96
N ILE A 142 -1.72 -8.98 23.86
CA ILE A 142 -1.53 -10.27 23.17
C ILE A 142 -0.04 -10.47 22.88
N ASP A 143 0.62 -9.44 22.39
CA ASP A 143 2.05 -9.42 22.14
C ASP A 143 2.88 -9.67 23.39
N GLY A 144 2.37 -9.48 24.63
CA GLY A 144 3.05 -9.56 25.92
C GLY A 144 2.76 -10.83 26.71
N THR A 145 1.49 -11.12 26.97
CA THR A 145 1.00 -12.24 27.78
C THR A 145 0.76 -13.51 26.97
N LEU A 146 0.44 -13.41 25.67
CA LEU A 146 0.31 -14.58 24.77
C LEU A 146 1.59 -14.88 23.98
N LYS A 147 2.71 -14.22 24.31
CA LYS A 147 4.08 -14.57 23.82
C LYS A 147 4.42 -16.06 23.99
N PRO A 148 4.24 -16.68 25.18
CA PRO A 148 4.58 -18.09 25.35
C PRO A 148 3.60 -19.01 24.62
N GLU A 149 2.31 -18.66 24.57
CA GLU A 149 1.27 -19.49 23.95
C GLU A 149 1.38 -19.56 22.42
N PHE A 150 1.71 -18.45 21.75
CA PHE A 150 1.76 -18.38 20.28
C PHE A 150 3.17 -18.24 19.69
N LYS A 151 4.22 -18.21 20.53
CA LYS A 151 5.64 -18.13 20.14
C LYS A 151 5.98 -16.98 19.16
N LEU A 152 5.26 -15.87 19.21
CA LEU A 152 5.38 -14.79 18.21
C LEU A 152 6.80 -14.20 18.16
N ARG A 153 7.32 -13.98 16.94
CA ARG A 153 8.63 -13.33 16.74
C ARG A 153 8.50 -11.80 16.85
N THR A 154 9.23 -11.24 17.80
CA THR A 154 9.38 -9.79 18.02
C THR A 154 10.53 -9.19 17.23
N THR A 155 11.62 -9.94 17.02
CA THR A 155 12.78 -9.47 16.27
C THR A 155 12.53 -9.60 14.77
N SER A 156 12.85 -8.54 14.02
CA SER A 156 12.94 -8.66 12.57
C SER A 156 14.05 -9.63 12.24
N LYS A 157 13.79 -10.59 11.35
CA LYS A 157 14.89 -11.30 10.69
C LYS A 157 15.83 -10.24 10.10
N SER A 158 17.14 -10.46 10.20
CA SER A 158 18.08 -9.69 9.40
C SER A 158 17.58 -9.72 7.96
N LYS A 159 17.53 -8.54 7.32
CA LYS A 159 17.23 -8.52 5.89
C LYS A 159 18.26 -9.44 5.22
N PRO A 160 17.86 -10.33 4.31
CA PRO A 160 18.86 -10.98 3.46
C PRO A 160 19.58 -9.86 2.72
N VAL A 161 20.86 -9.68 3.04
CA VAL A 161 21.73 -8.73 2.35
C VAL A 161 22.46 -9.57 1.32
N ALA A 162 22.36 -9.18 0.06
CA ALA A 162 23.13 -9.78 -1.02
C ALA A 162 24.62 -9.67 -0.65
N GLY A 163 25.30 -10.81 -0.57
CA GLY A 163 26.73 -10.86 -0.39
C GLY A 163 27.46 -10.38 -1.65
N PRO A 164 28.80 -10.21 -1.58
CA PRO A 164 29.60 -9.90 -2.76
C PRO A 164 29.38 -10.89 -3.92
N ASP A 165 29.22 -12.18 -3.60
CA ASP A 165 28.98 -13.23 -4.60
C ASP A 165 27.60 -13.11 -5.25
N ASP A 166 26.57 -12.74 -4.49
CA ASP A 166 25.22 -12.50 -5.02
C ASP A 166 25.21 -11.28 -5.96
N LEU A 167 26.00 -10.24 -5.63
CA LEU A 167 26.16 -9.05 -6.46
C LEU A 167 26.89 -9.38 -7.76
N LEU A 168 27.98 -10.17 -7.69
CA LEU A 168 28.70 -10.62 -8.86
C LEU A 168 27.81 -11.48 -9.76
N LEU A 169 27.03 -12.39 -9.16
CA LEU A 169 26.06 -13.20 -9.90
C LEU A 169 25.01 -12.33 -10.58
N MET A 170 24.44 -11.35 -9.88
CA MET A 170 23.50 -10.38 -10.49
C MET A 170 24.15 -9.63 -11.66
N LEU A 171 25.38 -9.15 -11.51
CA LEU A 171 26.07 -8.38 -12.54
C LEU A 171 26.31 -9.22 -13.80
N VAL A 172 26.83 -10.44 -13.63
CA VAL A 172 27.07 -11.38 -14.73
C VAL A 172 25.75 -11.76 -15.40
N GLN A 173 24.69 -11.95 -14.61
CA GLN A 173 23.36 -12.29 -15.12
C GLN A 173 22.73 -11.15 -15.93
N HIS A 174 22.93 -9.90 -15.52
CA HIS A 174 22.48 -8.73 -16.26
C HIS A 174 23.30 -8.50 -17.53
N TRP A 175 24.63 -8.63 -17.48
CA TRP A 175 25.50 -8.50 -18.66
C TRP A 175 25.25 -9.60 -19.71
N ALA A 176 25.12 -10.86 -19.29
CA ALA A 176 24.89 -11.96 -20.21
C ALA A 176 23.49 -11.94 -20.87
N ARG A 177 22.53 -11.24 -20.25
CA ARG A 177 21.17 -11.04 -20.77
C ARG A 177 20.94 -9.63 -21.31
N ASP A 178 21.99 -8.83 -21.40
CA ASP A 178 21.88 -7.49 -21.97
C ASP A 178 21.81 -7.61 -23.49
N GLU A 179 20.58 -7.58 -24.02
CA GLU A 179 20.32 -7.52 -25.46
C GLU A 179 20.29 -6.06 -25.97
N SER A 180 20.61 -5.07 -25.12
CA SER A 180 20.65 -3.68 -25.54
C SER A 180 21.85 -3.43 -26.45
N VAL A 181 21.57 -3.24 -27.73
CA VAL A 181 22.58 -2.79 -28.69
C VAL A 181 22.70 -1.28 -28.51
N PHE A 182 23.78 -0.80 -27.89
CA PHE A 182 24.08 0.64 -27.87
C PHE A 182 24.17 1.13 -29.32
N PRO A 183 23.34 2.09 -29.77
CA PRO A 183 23.48 2.66 -31.10
C PRO A 183 24.81 3.41 -31.15
N THR A 184 25.81 2.74 -31.73
CA THR A 184 27.10 3.36 -32.03
C THR A 184 26.89 4.19 -33.29
N VAL A 185 26.27 5.37 -33.12
CA VAL A 185 26.44 6.43 -34.11
C VAL A 185 27.89 6.89 -34.00
N ALA A 186 28.76 6.19 -34.73
CA ALA A 186 30.14 6.60 -34.92
C ALA A 186 30.14 8.02 -35.52
N PRO A 187 30.85 9.00 -34.92
CA PRO A 187 31.10 10.25 -35.61
C PRO A 187 31.96 9.93 -36.83
N THR A 188 31.43 10.24 -38.01
CA THR A 188 32.11 10.14 -39.29
C THR A 188 33.41 10.91 -39.22
N THR A 189 34.55 10.23 -39.09
CA THR A 189 35.84 10.81 -39.47
C THR A 189 36.71 9.72 -40.06
N ALA A 190 36.98 9.91 -41.34
CA ALA A 190 37.80 9.06 -42.18
C ALA A 190 39.22 8.87 -41.61
N LEU A 191 39.78 7.69 -41.90
CA LEU A 191 41.18 7.35 -42.16
C LEU A 191 41.56 6.07 -41.43
N PHE A 192 41.35 4.91 -42.06
CA PHE A 192 42.35 3.82 -42.16
C PHE A 192 41.91 2.90 -43.31
N PRO A 193 42.82 2.49 -44.23
CA PRO A 193 42.47 1.65 -45.37
C PRO A 193 42.23 0.19 -44.92
N PRO A 194 41.49 -0.61 -45.72
CA PRO A 194 41.07 -1.94 -45.31
C PRO A 194 42.26 -2.91 -45.31
N VAL A 195 42.44 -3.63 -44.20
CA VAL A 195 43.31 -4.81 -44.16
C VAL A 195 42.58 -5.95 -44.87
N THR A 196 43.05 -6.29 -46.07
CA THR A 196 42.62 -7.49 -46.80
C THR A 196 43.07 -8.74 -46.03
N ARG A 197 42.14 -9.45 -45.39
CA ARG A 197 42.36 -10.87 -45.04
C ARG A 197 41.87 -11.71 -46.21
N LYS A 198 42.81 -12.37 -46.89
CA LYS A 198 42.49 -13.48 -47.81
C LYS A 198 41.86 -14.61 -47.00
N LEU A 199 40.66 -15.04 -47.38
CA LEU A 199 40.13 -16.35 -47.03
C LEU A 199 40.86 -17.41 -47.88
N PRO A 200 41.23 -18.57 -47.32
CA PRO A 200 41.53 -19.73 -48.14
C PRO A 200 40.20 -20.37 -48.57
N GLU A 201 40.06 -20.59 -49.88
CA GLU A 201 39.08 -21.50 -50.48
C GLU A 201 39.72 -22.88 -50.71
N PRO A 202 38.90 -23.92 -50.94
CA PRO A 202 38.68 -25.08 -50.07
C PRO A 202 39.87 -26.03 -49.83
#